data_AF-A0A519CRZ7-F1
#
_entry.id   AF-A0A519CRZ7-F1
#
_cell.length_a   1.000
_cell.length_b   1.000
_cell.length_c   1.000
_cell.angle_alpha   90.00
_cell.angle_beta   90.00
_cell.angle_gamma   90.00
#
_symmetry.space_group_name_H-M   'P 1'
#
loop_
_entity.id
_entity.type
_entity.pdbx_description
1 polymer ?
#
loop_
_entity_poly.entity_id
_entity_poly.type
_entity_poly.pdbx_seq_one_letter_code
_entity_poly.pdbx_strand_id
1 'polypeptide(L)'
;MEYFAADWCEPCQLVEDNLATLNRTDTVILQHHASSEDYTYLNHSKFRYDDKFRLLFIPSLVIDGNGLLTGSSQALDLNQSLNTHIGLQNNSLSDVILKDGIIRWNNSAGQKLSIWRLDSTQHESRNFTHQYLATDSVIIDFSDSNISNTAGVNISGMLDGWSGRLIFILENSGSPQLQSYSDETAGNMEFNDDENEIPIPVKTPNPALYAVIWFVILLVLITPAIMLWVKEIKRPKQPIFEQE
;
A
#
# COMPACT_ATOMS: atom_id res chain seq x y z
N MET A 1 8.65 -10.62 5.45
CA MET A 1 7.31 -10.40 4.87
C MET A 1 6.63 -9.29 5.64
N GLU A 2 5.94 -8.43 4.91
CA GLU A 2 5.18 -7.32 5.44
C GLU A 2 3.70 -7.52 5.09
N TYR A 3 2.82 -7.42 6.08
CA TYR A 3 1.39 -7.65 5.95
C TYR A 3 0.64 -6.35 6.24
N PHE A 4 -0.12 -5.89 5.27
CA PHE A 4 -0.92 -4.66 5.37
C PHE A 4 -2.39 -5.01 5.51
N ALA A 5 -3.01 -4.52 6.58
CA ALA A 5 -4.36 -4.85 6.99
C ALA A 5 -5.04 -3.70 7.74
N ALA A 6 -6.26 -3.98 8.19
CA ALA A 6 -7.03 -3.14 9.09
C ALA A 6 -8.00 -4.00 9.90
N ASP A 7 -8.42 -3.55 11.08
CA ASP A 7 -9.28 -4.32 11.98
C ASP A 7 -10.74 -4.38 11.50
N TRP A 8 -11.16 -3.41 10.68
CA TRP A 8 -12.47 -3.40 10.03
C TRP A 8 -12.52 -4.24 8.75
N CYS A 9 -11.39 -4.77 8.28
CA CYS A 9 -11.28 -5.49 7.01
C CYS A 9 -11.67 -6.97 7.16
N GLU A 10 -12.90 -7.32 6.76
CA GLU A 10 -13.37 -8.71 6.80
C GLU A 10 -12.48 -9.69 5.98
N PRO A 11 -12.02 -9.38 4.75
CA PRO A 11 -11.13 -10.28 4.01
C PRO A 11 -9.76 -10.48 4.67
N CYS A 12 -9.35 -9.58 5.57
CA CYS A 12 -8.07 -9.65 6.27
C CYS A 12 -8.04 -10.80 7.28
N GLN A 13 -9.19 -11.17 7.85
CA GLN A 13 -9.30 -12.26 8.82
C GLN A 13 -8.76 -13.59 8.27
N LEU A 14 -9.05 -13.93 7.01
CA LEU A 14 -8.55 -15.17 6.40
C LEU A 14 -7.01 -15.19 6.33
N VAL A 15 -6.40 -14.02 6.11
CA VAL A 15 -4.95 -13.87 6.05
C VAL A 15 -4.35 -13.96 7.45
N GLU A 16 -4.96 -13.32 8.44
CA GLU A 16 -4.54 -13.41 9.85
C GLU A 16 -4.60 -14.84 10.39
N ASP A 17 -5.68 -15.57 10.09
CA ASP A 17 -5.83 -16.97 10.50
C ASP A 17 -4.73 -17.84 9.87
N ASN A 18 -4.40 -17.60 8.59
CA ASN A 18 -3.28 -18.27 7.93
C ASN A 18 -1.94 -17.92 8.60
N LEU A 19 -1.66 -16.64 8.84
CA LEU A 19 -0.44 -16.15 9.50
C LEU A 19 -0.30 -16.68 10.93
N ALA A 20 -1.39 -16.82 11.69
CA ALA A 20 -1.39 -17.36 13.04
C ALA A 20 -0.96 -18.85 13.10
N THR A 21 -1.17 -19.58 11.99
CA THR A 21 -0.75 -20.98 11.85
C THR A 21 0.62 -21.15 11.18
N LEU A 22 1.23 -20.06 10.70
CA LEU A 22 2.50 -20.09 9.99
C LEU A 22 3.65 -20.43 10.96
N ASN A 23 4.05 -21.69 10.99
CA ASN A 23 5.16 -22.17 11.82
C ASN A 23 6.46 -22.25 11.02
N ARG A 24 7.17 -21.13 10.92
CA ARG A 24 8.44 -21.03 10.20
C ARG A 24 9.48 -20.23 10.98
N THR A 25 10.74 -20.67 10.93
CA THR A 25 11.88 -19.98 11.59
C THR A 25 12.68 -19.10 10.64
N ASP A 26 12.43 -19.22 9.33
CA ASP A 26 13.11 -18.48 8.27
C ASP A 26 12.35 -17.23 7.81
N THR A 27 11.20 -16.95 8.42
CA THR A 27 10.29 -15.87 8.02
C THR A 27 10.09 -14.91 9.18
N VAL A 28 10.26 -13.62 8.90
CA VAL A 28 9.86 -12.53 9.80
C VAL A 28 8.57 -11.91 9.26
N ILE A 29 7.59 -11.74 10.15
CA ILE A 29 6.31 -11.08 9.88
C ILE A 29 6.36 -9.68 10.50
N LEU A 30 6.03 -8.68 9.70
CA LEU A 30 5.81 -7.29 10.10
C LEU A 30 4.38 -6.93 9.69
N GLN A 31 3.50 -6.70 10.66
CA GLN A 31 2.11 -6.31 10.37
C GLN A 31 1.94 -4.78 10.47
N HIS A 32 1.17 -4.24 9.55
CA HIS A 32 0.93 -2.81 9.37
C HIS A 32 -0.56 -2.50 9.37
N HIS A 33 -0.99 -1.60 10.25
CA HIS A 33 -2.28 -0.94 10.15
C HIS A 33 -2.10 0.44 9.54
N ALA A 34 -2.45 0.53 8.25
CA ALA A 34 -2.30 1.73 7.42
C ALA A 34 -3.60 2.53 7.28
N SER A 35 -4.74 1.99 7.74
CA SER A 35 -6.02 2.68 7.72
C SER A 35 -6.15 3.62 8.90
N SER A 36 -6.46 4.89 8.64
CA SER A 36 -6.72 5.89 9.69
C SER A 36 -7.97 5.62 10.52
N GLU A 37 -8.79 4.66 10.08
CA GLU A 37 -10.00 4.23 10.78
C GLU A 37 -9.70 3.21 11.90
N ASP A 38 -8.49 2.63 11.94
CA ASP A 38 -8.06 1.76 13.03
C ASP A 38 -7.60 2.60 14.24
N TYR A 39 -8.01 2.22 15.46
CA TYR A 39 -7.43 2.73 16.71
C TYR A 39 -5.93 2.47 16.81
N THR A 40 -5.46 1.42 16.15
CA THR A 40 -4.06 0.98 16.10
C THR A 40 -3.31 1.52 14.88
N TYR A 41 -3.88 2.51 14.19
CA TYR A 41 -3.27 3.21 13.07
C TYR A 41 -1.85 3.72 13.37
N LEU A 42 -0.91 3.46 12.45
CA LEU A 42 0.43 4.03 12.48
C LEU A 42 0.70 4.81 11.19
N ASN A 43 1.05 6.10 11.33
CA ASN A 43 1.40 6.98 10.21
C ASN A 43 2.55 6.42 9.34
N HIS A 44 3.57 5.81 9.96
CA HIS A 44 4.68 5.18 9.25
C HIS A 44 4.21 3.98 8.42
N SER A 45 3.27 3.17 8.95
CA SER A 45 2.63 2.09 8.21
C SER A 45 1.84 2.62 7.00
N LYS A 46 1.13 3.74 7.16
CA LYS A 46 0.42 4.40 6.05
C LYS A 46 1.36 4.89 4.95
N PHE A 47 2.41 5.62 5.30
CA PHE A 47 3.42 6.06 4.33
C PHE A 47 4.04 4.88 3.58
N ARG A 48 4.30 3.78 4.30
CA ARG A 48 4.85 2.57 3.69
C ARG A 48 3.87 1.91 2.71
N TYR A 49 2.59 1.90 3.04
CA TYR A 49 1.52 1.41 2.18
C TYR A 49 1.33 2.29 0.92
N ASP A 50 1.15 3.59 1.11
CA ASP A 50 0.79 4.54 0.03
C ASP A 50 2.00 4.94 -0.85
N ASP A 51 3.13 5.30 -0.24
CA ASP A 51 4.25 5.92 -0.96
C ASP A 51 5.35 4.93 -1.30
N LYS A 52 5.72 4.06 -0.33
CA LYS A 52 6.79 3.08 -0.55
C LYS A 52 6.33 1.99 -1.50
N PHE A 53 5.25 1.27 -1.15
CA PHE A 53 4.76 0.15 -1.94
C PHE A 53 3.65 0.49 -2.92
N ARG A 54 2.99 1.65 -2.75
CA ARG A 54 1.90 2.11 -3.62
C ARG A 54 0.79 1.07 -3.77
N LEU A 55 0.47 0.43 -2.65
CA LEU A 55 -0.56 -0.60 -2.57
C LEU A 55 -1.93 0.06 -2.77
N LEU A 56 -2.83 -0.66 -3.44
CA LEU A 56 -4.16 -0.15 -3.78
C LEU A 56 -5.24 -0.74 -2.88
N PHE A 57 -5.01 -1.93 -2.33
CA PHE A 57 -6.00 -2.69 -1.59
C PHE A 57 -5.42 -3.31 -0.32
N ILE A 58 -6.28 -3.68 0.61
CA ILE A 58 -5.97 -4.55 1.74
C ILE A 58 -6.92 -5.76 1.69
N PRO A 59 -6.49 -6.96 2.15
CA PRO A 59 -5.15 -7.26 2.62
C PRO A 59 -4.11 -7.31 1.48
N SER A 60 -2.87 -6.94 1.79
CA SER A 60 -1.73 -7.14 0.89
C SER A 60 -0.52 -7.66 1.66
N LEU A 61 0.21 -8.59 1.05
CA LEU A 61 1.44 -9.17 1.58
C LEU A 61 2.58 -8.81 0.64
N VAL A 62 3.62 -8.18 1.18
CA VAL A 62 4.86 -7.92 0.47
C VAL A 62 5.95 -8.89 0.96
N ILE A 63 6.51 -9.66 0.03
CA ILE A 63 7.54 -10.67 0.30
C ILE A 63 8.88 -10.13 -0.20
N ASP A 64 9.85 -10.02 0.72
CA ASP A 64 11.21 -9.54 0.47
C ASP A 64 11.29 -8.22 -0.32
N GLY A 65 10.31 -7.34 -0.15
CA GLY A 65 10.25 -6.02 -0.79
C GLY A 65 10.03 -6.05 -2.31
N ASN A 66 9.73 -7.21 -2.90
CA ASN A 66 9.55 -7.39 -4.35
C ASN A 66 8.29 -8.17 -4.70
N GLY A 67 8.00 -9.27 -3.99
CA GLY A 67 6.80 -10.06 -4.20
C GLY A 67 5.56 -9.42 -3.63
N LEU A 68 4.43 -9.55 -4.32
CA LEU A 68 3.13 -9.07 -3.88
C LEU A 68 2.08 -10.19 -3.99
N LEU A 69 1.31 -10.35 -2.92
CA LEU A 69 0.04 -11.07 -2.91
C LEU A 69 -1.04 -10.11 -2.43
N THR A 70 -2.12 -9.98 -3.19
CA THR A 70 -3.21 -9.04 -2.92
C THR A 70 -4.54 -9.78 -2.76
N GLY A 71 -5.27 -9.43 -1.71
CA GLY A 71 -6.52 -10.06 -1.36
C GLY A 71 -6.33 -11.39 -0.64
N SER A 72 -7.44 -11.93 -0.13
CA SER A 72 -7.44 -13.19 0.62
C SER A 72 -7.20 -14.42 -0.25
N SER A 73 -7.58 -14.38 -1.55
CA SER A 73 -7.34 -15.49 -2.49
C SER A 73 -5.85 -15.73 -2.72
N GLN A 74 -5.11 -14.70 -3.14
CA GLN A 74 -3.68 -14.81 -3.38
C GLN A 74 -2.89 -15.09 -2.09
N ALA A 75 -3.40 -14.68 -0.93
CA ALA A 75 -2.79 -15.01 0.35
C ALA A 75 -2.78 -16.52 0.66
N LEU A 76 -3.59 -17.34 -0.02
CA LEU A 76 -3.52 -18.81 0.09
C LEU A 76 -2.22 -19.36 -0.51
N ASP A 77 -1.63 -18.67 -1.47
CA ASP A 77 -0.36 -19.05 -2.10
C ASP A 77 0.87 -18.70 -1.25
N LEU A 78 0.67 -18.03 -0.11
CA LEU A 78 1.74 -17.52 0.74
C LEU A 78 2.84 -18.54 1.04
N ASN A 79 2.46 -19.76 1.44
CA ASN A 79 3.44 -20.78 1.77
C ASN A 79 4.23 -21.25 0.53
N GLN A 80 3.57 -21.31 -0.64
CA GLN A 80 4.26 -21.59 -1.90
C GLN A 80 5.21 -20.45 -2.25
N SER A 81 4.74 -19.20 -2.22
CA SER A 81 5.55 -18.02 -2.53
C SER A 81 6.79 -17.91 -1.64
N LEU A 82 6.66 -18.17 -0.33
CA LEU A 82 7.79 -18.20 0.61
C LEU A 82 8.81 -19.31 0.32
N ASN A 83 8.38 -20.44 -0.26
CA ASN A 83 9.27 -21.55 -0.60
C ASN A 83 9.98 -21.36 -1.94
N THR A 84 9.35 -20.66 -2.88
CA THR A 84 9.85 -20.51 -4.25
C THR A 84 10.60 -19.20 -4.47
N HIS A 85 10.28 -18.16 -3.71
CA HIS A 85 10.85 -16.83 -3.85
C HIS A 85 11.64 -16.43 -2.60
N ILE A 86 12.83 -17.00 -2.47
CA ILE A 86 13.83 -16.61 -1.47
C ILE A 86 14.58 -15.37 -2.00
N GLY A 87 14.07 -14.19 -1.69
CA GLY A 87 14.42 -12.91 -2.31
C GLY A 87 15.64 -12.20 -1.74
N LEU A 88 16.22 -12.68 -0.64
CA LEU A 88 17.38 -12.06 0.01
C LEU A 88 18.66 -12.87 -0.19
N GLN A 89 19.04 -13.14 -1.45
CA GLN A 89 20.22 -13.96 -1.77
C GLN A 89 21.56 -13.18 -1.83
N ASN A 90 21.58 -11.85 -1.67
CA ASN A 90 22.84 -11.09 -1.72
C ASN A 90 22.88 -9.89 -0.75
N ASN A 91 23.72 -10.03 0.28
CA ASN A 91 24.46 -9.03 1.08
C ASN A 91 23.90 -7.61 1.23
N SER A 92 23.74 -7.11 2.47
CA SER A 92 24.30 -5.79 2.85
C SER A 92 23.99 -5.30 4.28
N LEU A 93 23.21 -6.00 5.11
CA LEU A 93 23.10 -5.63 6.53
C LEU A 93 24.03 -6.48 7.41
N SER A 94 25.33 -6.19 7.37
CA SER A 94 26.27 -6.62 8.40
C SER A 94 26.49 -5.48 9.41
N ASP A 95 26.82 -5.82 10.64
CA ASP A 95 27.32 -4.86 11.65
C ASP A 95 26.32 -3.79 12.17
N VAL A 96 25.02 -4.08 12.19
CA VAL A 96 24.09 -3.25 12.99
C VAL A 96 24.26 -3.60 14.47
N ILE A 97 24.71 -2.64 15.25
CA ILE A 97 24.96 -2.78 16.68
C ILE A 97 24.00 -1.84 17.41
N LEU A 98 23.05 -2.41 18.14
CA LEU A 98 22.23 -1.70 19.11
C LEU A 98 22.87 -1.86 20.50
N LYS A 99 23.37 -0.76 21.06
CA LYS A 99 23.93 -0.74 22.42
C LYS A 99 23.52 0.53 23.15
N ASP A 100 23.00 0.37 24.36
CA ASP A 100 22.58 1.49 25.23
C ASP A 100 21.60 2.44 24.51
N GLY A 101 20.67 1.87 23.72
CA GLY A 101 19.69 2.61 22.94
C GLY A 101 20.27 3.37 21.73
N ILE A 102 21.56 3.21 21.42
CA ILE A 102 22.19 3.82 20.26
C ILE A 102 22.47 2.75 19.21
N ILE A 103 22.00 3.01 17.98
CA ILE A 103 22.25 2.16 16.82
C ILE A 103 23.44 2.69 16.05
N ARG A 104 24.39 1.80 15.77
CA ARG A 104 25.52 2.02 14.88
C ARG A 104 25.50 0.99 13.78
N TRP A 105 26.00 1.35 12.62
CA TRP A 105 26.02 0.47 11.45
C TRP A 105 27.23 0.78 10.58
N ASN A 106 27.61 -0.19 9.75
CA ASN A 106 28.63 -0.03 8.73
C ASN A 106 27.98 -0.22 7.36
N ASN A 107 27.79 0.85 6.58
CA ASN A 107 27.17 0.72 5.25
C ASN A 107 27.69 1.75 4.24
N SER A 108 27.55 1.37 2.96
CA SER A 108 27.61 2.16 1.74
C SER A 108 26.58 3.30 1.69
N ALA A 109 26.95 4.38 1.02
CA ALA A 109 26.10 5.55 0.82
C ALA A 109 24.88 5.24 -0.08
N GLY A 110 23.74 5.89 0.18
CA GLY A 110 22.55 5.85 -0.68
C GLY A 110 21.47 4.82 -0.32
N GLN A 111 21.65 4.08 0.78
CA GLN A 111 20.63 3.19 1.35
C GLN A 111 19.97 3.81 2.58
N LYS A 112 18.81 3.26 2.97
CA LYS A 112 18.05 3.65 4.16
C LYS A 112 17.88 2.45 5.08
N LEU A 113 17.98 2.66 6.38
CA LEU A 113 17.66 1.66 7.39
C LEU A 113 16.34 2.02 8.06
N SER A 114 15.32 1.20 7.81
CA SER A 114 14.02 1.28 8.47
C SER A 114 14.03 0.35 9.67
N ILE A 115 13.58 0.87 10.81
CA ILE A 115 13.53 0.14 12.07
C ILE A 115 12.10 0.18 12.55
N TRP A 116 11.55 -0.98 12.87
CA TRP A 116 10.15 -1.15 13.26
C TRP A 116 10.09 -1.76 14.64
N ARG A 117 9.39 -1.08 15.54
CA ARG A 117 9.03 -1.60 16.86
C ARG A 117 7.70 -2.32 16.75
N LEU A 118 7.68 -3.58 17.20
CA LEU A 118 6.49 -4.40 17.22
C LEU A 118 6.00 -4.66 18.64
N ASP A 119 4.69 -4.63 18.80
CA ASP A 119 4.01 -4.96 20.04
C ASP A 119 2.84 -5.93 19.80
N SER A 120 2.58 -6.77 20.81
CA SER A 120 1.39 -7.62 20.84
C SER A 120 0.19 -6.74 21.17
N THR A 121 -0.73 -6.59 20.23
CA THR A 121 -1.82 -5.62 20.32
C THR A 121 -3.16 -6.30 20.13
N GLN A 122 -4.10 -6.07 21.06
CA GLN A 122 -5.43 -6.65 20.98
C GLN A 122 -6.20 -6.05 19.79
N HIS A 123 -6.86 -6.89 19.01
CA HIS A 123 -7.78 -6.47 17.96
C HIS A 123 -8.96 -5.72 18.58
N GLU A 124 -9.42 -4.66 17.91
CA GLU A 124 -10.39 -3.70 18.42
C GLU A 124 -11.77 -4.29 18.72
N SER A 125 -12.26 -5.19 17.87
CA SER A 125 -13.60 -5.77 17.97
C SER A 125 -13.62 -7.29 18.14
N ARG A 126 -12.51 -7.99 17.84
CA ARG A 126 -12.41 -9.44 17.90
C ARG A 126 -11.55 -9.90 19.08
N ASN A 127 -11.81 -11.11 19.57
CA ASN A 127 -10.94 -11.77 20.54
C ASN A 127 -9.70 -12.38 19.83
N PHE A 128 -8.91 -11.52 19.21
CA PHE A 128 -7.70 -11.84 18.47
C PHE A 128 -6.60 -10.87 18.90
N THR A 129 -5.35 -11.32 18.91
CA THR A 129 -4.21 -10.47 19.29
C THR A 129 -3.20 -10.48 18.17
N HIS A 130 -2.97 -9.32 17.58
CA HIS A 130 -1.93 -9.06 16.59
C HIS A 130 -0.57 -9.23 17.25
N GLN A 131 0.14 -10.32 16.95
CA GLN A 131 1.42 -10.62 17.62
C GLN A 131 2.59 -9.77 17.14
N TYR A 132 2.52 -9.24 15.92
CA TYR A 132 3.64 -8.61 15.23
C TYR A 132 3.26 -7.25 14.62
N LEU A 133 2.37 -6.52 15.30
CA LEU A 133 1.88 -5.22 14.82
C LEU A 133 2.93 -4.13 15.04
N ALA A 134 3.20 -3.36 14.00
CA ALA A 134 4.03 -2.17 14.06
C ALA A 134 3.37 -1.06 14.89
N THR A 135 4.06 -0.61 15.93
CA THR A 135 3.59 0.46 16.82
C THR A 135 4.47 1.71 16.80
N ASP A 136 5.71 1.59 16.34
CA ASP A 136 6.61 2.74 16.12
C ASP A 136 7.63 2.43 15.02
N SER A 137 8.21 3.47 14.42
CA SER A 137 9.25 3.31 13.41
C SER A 137 10.21 4.50 13.34
N VAL A 138 11.47 4.20 13.03
CA VAL A 138 12.49 5.18 12.68
C VAL A 138 13.13 4.81 11.36
N ILE A 139 13.28 5.79 10.47
CA ILE A 139 13.97 5.63 9.19
C ILE A 139 15.23 6.48 9.22
N ILE A 140 16.37 5.83 8.98
CA ILE A 140 17.69 6.46 8.95
C ILE A 140 18.16 6.49 7.50
N ASP A 141 18.37 7.69 6.97
CA ASP A 141 18.90 7.88 5.62
C ASP A 141 20.42 8.01 5.66
N PHE A 142 21.15 7.08 5.03
CA PHE A 142 22.61 7.09 5.05
C PHE A 142 23.22 8.13 4.12
N SER A 143 22.39 8.86 3.36
CA SER A 143 22.82 10.04 2.60
C SER A 143 22.71 11.34 3.39
N ASP A 144 22.09 11.34 4.57
CA ASP A 144 21.98 12.54 5.42
C ASP A 144 23.32 12.86 6.10
N SER A 145 23.91 13.99 5.73
CA SER A 145 25.18 14.47 6.28
C SER A 145 25.14 14.76 7.79
N ASN A 146 23.95 14.94 8.37
CA ASN A 146 23.79 15.15 9.81
C ASN A 146 23.90 13.84 10.60
N ILE A 147 23.77 12.69 9.92
CA ILE A 147 23.76 11.38 10.54
C ILE A 147 25.15 10.76 10.41
N SER A 148 25.80 10.57 11.56
CA SER A 148 27.10 9.90 11.63
C SER A 148 26.92 8.42 12.00
N ASN A 149 27.45 7.53 11.17
CA ASN A 149 27.48 6.09 11.42
C ASN A 149 28.28 5.72 12.70
N THR A 150 29.32 6.47 13.04
CA THR A 150 30.15 6.26 14.24
C THR A 150 29.49 6.81 15.50
N ALA A 151 28.89 7.99 15.43
CA ALA A 151 28.11 8.54 16.55
C ALA A 151 26.88 7.66 16.83
N GLY A 152 26.23 7.18 15.76
CA GLY A 152 25.02 6.40 15.78
C GLY A 152 23.76 7.26 15.95
N VAL A 153 22.61 6.60 15.89
CA VAL A 153 21.29 7.22 16.12
C VAL A 153 20.74 6.73 17.45
N ASN A 154 20.33 7.66 18.31
CA ASN A 154 19.73 7.35 19.61
C ASN A 154 18.23 7.07 19.44
N ILE A 155 17.82 5.85 19.74
CA ILE A 155 16.43 5.37 19.74
C ILE A 155 15.93 5.00 21.15
N SER A 156 16.62 5.44 22.21
CA SER A 156 16.25 5.10 23.59
C SER A 156 14.80 5.45 23.92
N GLY A 157 14.28 6.55 23.37
CA GLY A 157 12.87 6.93 23.54
C GLY A 157 11.90 5.91 22.95
N MET A 158 12.23 5.31 21.80
CA MET A 158 11.42 4.25 21.18
C MET A 158 11.47 2.94 22.01
N LEU A 159 12.54 2.71 22.75
CA LEU A 159 12.77 1.50 23.54
C LEU A 159 12.38 1.63 25.02
N ASP A 160 11.88 2.79 25.46
CA ASP A 160 11.57 3.02 26.86
C ASP A 160 10.42 2.11 27.33
N GLY A 161 10.65 1.37 28.42
CA GLY A 161 9.70 0.40 28.96
C GLY A 161 9.30 -0.75 28.02
N TRP A 162 10.07 -0.99 26.95
CA TRP A 162 9.67 -1.91 25.89
C TRP A 162 10.42 -3.25 25.92
N SER A 163 9.70 -4.34 25.63
CA SER A 163 10.22 -5.72 25.67
C SER A 163 9.80 -6.59 24.47
N GLY A 164 9.40 -5.96 23.37
CA GLY A 164 8.89 -6.65 22.17
C GLY A 164 9.97 -7.08 21.18
N ARG A 165 9.61 -7.08 19.89
CA ARG A 165 10.52 -7.37 18.76
C ARG A 165 10.86 -6.13 17.93
N LEU A 166 12.14 -5.95 17.59
CA LEU A 166 12.58 -4.98 16.58
C LEU A 166 12.80 -5.70 15.26
N ILE A 167 12.42 -5.04 14.17
CA ILE A 167 12.76 -5.46 12.81
C ILE A 167 13.62 -4.37 12.19
N PHE A 168 14.73 -4.78 11.58
CA PHE A 168 15.65 -3.92 10.85
C PHE A 168 15.55 -4.29 9.37
N ILE A 169 15.24 -3.31 8.54
CA ILE A 169 15.10 -3.47 7.09
C ILE A 169 16.07 -2.51 6.42
N LEU A 170 17.01 -3.06 5.68
CA LEU A 170 17.89 -2.28 4.83
C LEU A 170 17.27 -2.14 3.45
N GLU A 171 17.14 -0.92 2.97
CA GLU A 171 16.40 -0.60 1.77
C GLU A 171 17.21 0.26 0.82
N ASN A 172 17.06 -0.01 -0.47
CA ASN A 172 17.50 0.92 -1.50
C ASN A 172 16.56 2.13 -1.55
N SER A 173 17.11 3.27 -1.97
CA SER A 173 16.34 4.49 -2.20
C SER A 173 15.27 4.28 -3.28
N GLY A 174 14.08 4.84 -3.06
CA GLY A 174 12.95 4.78 -3.99
C GLY A 174 11.88 3.73 -3.64
N SER A 175 10.87 3.63 -4.50
CA SER A 175 9.76 2.67 -4.41
C SER A 175 10.09 1.43 -5.24
N PRO A 176 10.03 0.21 -4.66
CA PRO A 176 10.27 -1.02 -5.42
C PRO A 176 9.19 -1.26 -6.47
N GLN A 177 9.55 -2.00 -7.52
CA GLN A 177 8.59 -2.50 -8.51
C GLN A 177 8.10 -3.85 -8.03
N LEU A 178 6.84 -3.93 -7.61
CA LEU A 178 6.27 -5.16 -7.08
C LEU A 178 5.87 -6.12 -8.20
N GLN A 179 6.06 -7.41 -7.97
CA GLN A 179 5.71 -8.50 -8.88
C GLN A 179 4.67 -9.40 -8.23
N SER A 180 3.61 -9.77 -8.95
CA SER A 180 2.64 -10.74 -8.44
C SER A 180 3.31 -12.09 -8.22
N TYR A 181 3.15 -12.66 -7.03
CA TYR A 181 3.66 -14.00 -6.67
C TYR A 181 2.57 -15.07 -6.66
N SER A 182 1.41 -14.74 -7.23
CA SER A 182 0.27 -15.63 -7.42
C SER A 182 -0.28 -15.44 -8.83
N ASP A 183 -0.67 -16.56 -9.43
CA ASP A 183 -1.40 -16.61 -10.71
C ASP A 183 -2.92 -16.52 -10.48
N GLU A 184 -3.38 -16.59 -9.22
CA GLU A 184 -4.78 -16.40 -8.87
C GLU A 184 -5.20 -14.95 -9.04
N THR A 185 -6.44 -14.73 -9.45
CA THR A 185 -7.01 -13.39 -9.42
C THR A 185 -7.05 -12.88 -7.98
N ALA A 186 -6.68 -11.62 -7.76
CA ALA A 186 -6.99 -10.94 -6.52
C ALA A 186 -8.52 -10.86 -6.42
N GLY A 187 -9.13 -11.71 -5.59
CA GLY A 187 -10.57 -11.92 -5.58
C GLY A 187 -11.35 -10.59 -5.54
N ASN A 188 -12.39 -10.49 -6.38
CA ASN A 188 -13.22 -9.31 -6.68
C ASN A 188 -12.59 -8.21 -7.56
N MET A 189 -11.38 -8.38 -8.08
CA MET A 189 -10.77 -7.39 -8.97
C MET A 189 -10.07 -8.08 -10.14
N GLU A 190 -10.81 -8.16 -11.25
CA GLU A 190 -10.27 -8.38 -12.59
C GLU A 190 -9.39 -7.16 -12.92
N PHE A 191 -8.08 -7.29 -12.69
CA PHE A 191 -7.14 -6.45 -13.42
C PHE A 191 -7.29 -6.89 -14.87
N ASN A 192 -7.65 -5.96 -15.77
CA ASN A 192 -7.68 -6.23 -17.20
C ASN A 192 -6.43 -7.03 -17.55
N ASP A 193 -6.62 -8.28 -17.95
CA ASP A 193 -5.54 -9.12 -18.44
C ASP A 193 -4.82 -8.32 -19.53
N ASP A 194 -3.49 -8.24 -19.40
CA ASP A 194 -2.64 -7.94 -20.55
C ASP A 194 -2.87 -9.07 -21.56
N GLU A 195 -3.87 -8.90 -22.43
CA GLU A 195 -3.97 -9.67 -23.64
C GLU A 195 -2.61 -9.57 -24.32
N ASN A 196 -2.04 -10.74 -24.63
CA ASN A 196 -0.92 -10.87 -25.54
C ASN A 196 -1.34 -10.32 -26.91
N GLU A 197 -1.37 -9.01 -27.06
CA GLU A 197 -1.57 -8.33 -28.32
C GLU A 197 -0.30 -8.52 -29.13
N ILE A 198 -0.40 -9.42 -30.11
CA ILE A 198 0.40 -9.38 -31.33
C ILE A 198 0.53 -7.91 -31.74
N PRO A 199 1.74 -7.38 -32.03
CA PRO A 199 1.90 -5.96 -32.31
C PRO A 199 1.23 -5.64 -33.65
N ILE A 200 -0.05 -5.29 -33.61
CA ILE A 200 -0.73 -4.63 -34.70
C ILE A 200 -0.20 -3.19 -34.65
N PRO A 201 0.32 -2.63 -35.75
CA PRO A 201 0.74 -1.24 -35.77
C PRO A 201 -0.51 -0.37 -35.62
N VAL A 202 -0.86 -0.03 -34.39
CA VAL A 202 -1.95 0.90 -34.08
C VAL A 202 -1.48 2.27 -34.51
N LYS A 203 -1.97 2.69 -35.67
CA LYS A 203 -1.85 4.06 -36.17
C LYS A 203 -2.39 4.97 -35.08
N THR A 204 -1.53 5.76 -34.45
CA THR A 204 -1.89 6.70 -33.37
C THR A 204 -3.06 7.57 -33.84
N PRO A 205 -4.27 7.35 -33.33
CA PRO A 205 -5.42 8.04 -33.86
C PRO A 205 -5.40 9.47 -33.33
N ASN A 206 -5.66 10.43 -34.23
CA ASN A 206 -5.51 11.85 -33.94
C ASN A 206 -6.48 12.25 -32.81
N PRO A 207 -6.00 12.65 -31.62
CA PRO A 207 -6.84 12.97 -30.47
C PRO A 207 -7.79 14.15 -30.76
N ALA A 208 -7.42 15.03 -31.69
CA ALA A 208 -8.29 16.12 -32.14
C ALA A 208 -9.54 15.61 -32.87
N LEU A 209 -9.45 14.50 -33.61
CA LEU A 209 -10.60 13.91 -34.30
C LEU A 209 -11.62 13.37 -33.28
N TYR A 210 -11.16 12.69 -32.24
CA TYR A 210 -12.04 12.19 -31.19
C TYR A 210 -12.67 13.30 -30.36
N ALA A 211 -11.90 14.35 -30.04
CA ALA A 211 -12.44 15.52 -29.37
C ALA A 211 -13.58 16.17 -30.18
N VAL A 212 -13.43 16.27 -31.51
CA VAL A 212 -14.47 16.78 -32.40
C VAL A 212 -15.69 15.87 -32.43
N ILE A 213 -15.50 14.55 -32.53
CA ILE A 213 -16.61 13.58 -32.53
C ILE A 213 -17.42 13.69 -31.23
N TRP A 214 -16.76 13.69 -30.07
CA TRP A 214 -17.42 13.80 -28.78
C TRP A 214 -18.09 15.16 -28.58
N PHE A 215 -17.47 16.24 -29.07
CA PHE A 215 -18.09 17.57 -29.06
C PHE A 215 -19.39 17.60 -29.86
N VAL A 216 -19.42 17.01 -31.05
CA VAL A 216 -20.64 16.93 -31.87
C VAL A 216 -21.73 16.10 -31.18
N ILE A 217 -21.37 14.95 -30.59
CA ILE A 217 -22.31 14.09 -29.85
C ILE A 217 -22.93 14.87 -28.68
N LEU A 218 -22.12 15.56 -27.88
CA LEU A 218 -22.60 16.38 -26.77
C LEU A 218 -23.53 17.51 -27.23
N LEU A 219 -23.21 18.16 -28.36
CA LEU A 219 -24.02 19.24 -28.92
C LEU A 219 -25.41 18.73 -29.36
N VAL A 220 -25.48 17.55 -29.97
CA VAL A 220 -26.74 16.89 -30.31
C VAL A 220 -27.55 16.56 -29.06
N LEU A 221 -26.92 16.02 -28.02
CA LEU A 221 -27.60 15.68 -26.76
C LEU A 221 -28.17 16.90 -26.03
N ILE A 222 -27.53 18.07 -26.12
CA ILE A 222 -27.98 19.29 -25.44
C ILE A 222 -29.06 20.05 -26.27
N THR A 223 -29.18 19.76 -27.57
CA THR A 223 -30.13 20.42 -28.47
C THR A 223 -31.59 20.44 -27.97
N PRO A 224 -32.19 19.33 -27.48
CA PRO A 224 -33.57 19.37 -26.98
C PRO A 224 -33.76 20.27 -25.75
N ALA A 225 -32.76 20.35 -24.87
CA ALA A 225 -32.80 21.25 -23.70
C ALA A 225 -32.78 22.73 -24.12
N ILE A 226 -31.95 23.08 -25.12
CA ILE A 226 -31.91 24.44 -25.69
C ILE A 226 -33.24 24.80 -26.36
N MET A 227 -33.84 23.88 -27.12
CA MET A 227 -35.13 24.11 -27.76
C MET A 227 -36.24 24.38 -26.74
N LEU A 228 -36.28 23.62 -25.65
CA LEU A 228 -37.24 23.83 -24.56
C LEU A 228 -37.02 25.19 -23.88
N TRP A 229 -35.77 25.56 -23.62
CA TRP A 229 -35.42 26.84 -23.00
C TRP A 229 -35.80 28.05 -23.89
N VAL A 230 -35.52 27.99 -25.19
CA VAL A 230 -35.92 29.04 -26.15
C VAL A 230 -37.44 29.16 -26.24
N LYS A 231 -38.16 28.02 -26.21
CA LYS A 231 -39.62 28.01 -26.23
C LYS A 231 -40.21 28.66 -24.97
N GLU A 232 -39.59 28.46 -23.81
CA GLU A 232 -40.05 29.06 -22.56
C GLU A 232 -39.79 30.57 -22.50
N ILE A 233 -38.64 31.03 -23.01
CA ILE A 233 -38.33 32.48 -23.09
C ILE A 233 -39.28 33.21 -24.05
N LYS A 234 -39.68 32.56 -25.14
CA LYS A 234 -40.60 33.15 -26.13
C LYS A 234 -42.08 33.01 -25.75
N ARG A 235 -42.38 32.37 -24.62
CA ARG A 235 -43.77 32.21 -24.15
C ARG A 235 -44.27 33.56 -23.64
N PRO A 236 -45.34 34.14 -24.23
CA PRO A 236 -45.90 35.38 -23.71
C PRO A 236 -46.42 35.14 -22.29
N LYS A 237 -46.01 36.00 -21.35
CA LYS A 237 -46.50 35.93 -19.96
C LYS A 237 -48.01 36.14 -19.98
N GLN A 238 -48.77 35.17 -19.49
CA GLN A 238 -50.21 35.35 -19.29
C GLN A 238 -50.45 36.46 -18.27
N PRO A 239 -51.41 37.37 -18.51
CA PRO A 239 -51.82 38.34 -17.50
C PRO A 239 -52.45 37.58 -16.33
N ILE A 240 -52.00 37.94 -15.13
CA ILE A 240 -52.59 37.51 -13.85
C ILE A 240 -54.01 38.08 -13.83
N PHE A 241 -55.02 37.23 -13.91
CA PHE A 241 -56.37 37.61 -13.49
C PHE A 241 -56.41 37.50 -11.96
N GLU A 242 -56.27 38.65 -11.30
CA GLU A 242 -56.74 38.84 -9.93
C GLU A 242 -58.28 38.75 -9.90
N GLN A 243 -58.75 38.29 -8.74
CA GLN A 243 -60.13 38.00 -8.37
C GLN A 243 -61.07 39.22 -8.49
N GLU A 244 -62.31 38.94 -8.89
CA GLU A 244 -63.52 39.32 -8.12
C GLU A 244 -64.58 38.23 -8.29
#